data_AF-A0A973NQF1-F1
#
_entry.id   AF-A0A973NQF1-F1
#
_cell.length_a   1.000
_cell.length_b   1.000
_cell.length_c   1.000
_cell.angle_alpha   90.00
_cell.angle_beta   90.00
_cell.angle_gamma   90.00
#
_symmetry.space_group_name_H-M   'P 1'
#
loop_
_entity.id
_entity.type
_entity.pdbx_description
1 polymer ?
#
loop_
_entity_poly.entity_id
_entity_poly.type
_entity_poly.pdbx_seq_one_letter_code
_entity_poly.pdbx_strand_id
1 'polypeptide(L)'
;KHHLIPGGLQYVVAVLPALPIVGLFIAMGRYLVEEPDEYVRMLRVREMLWAMGFTLSCATIWGFLDNFGLVGHVDGYWIVVLWYFGQGIGSIANKLTLGASTC
;
A
#
# COMPACT_ATOMS: atom_id res chain seq x y z
N LYS A 1 -8.57 -14.27 -27.40
CA LYS A 1 -7.45 -13.30 -27.56
C LYS A 1 -8.04 -11.90 -27.56
N HIS A 2 -7.82 -11.12 -26.50
CA HIS A 2 -8.45 -9.81 -26.28
C HIS A 2 -7.97 -8.79 -27.31
N HIS A 3 -8.67 -8.67 -28.44
CA HIS A 3 -8.43 -7.66 -29.47
C HIS A 3 -9.68 -6.79 -29.68
N LEU A 4 -10.41 -6.52 -28.59
CA LEU A 4 -11.66 -5.75 -28.58
C LEU A 4 -11.42 -4.23 -28.50
N ILE A 5 -10.17 -3.82 -28.24
CA ILE A 5 -9.84 -2.45 -27.86
C ILE A 5 -8.66 -1.99 -28.74
N PRO A 6 -8.78 -0.87 -29.48
CA PRO A 6 -7.69 -0.27 -30.25
C PRO A 6 -6.44 -0.08 -29.37
N GLY A 7 -5.24 -0.30 -29.91
CA GLY A 7 -4.01 -0.38 -29.12
C GLY A 7 -3.79 0.79 -28.15
N GLY A 8 -4.12 2.01 -28.54
CA GLY A 8 -4.04 3.19 -27.65
C GLY A 8 -5.04 3.17 -26.49
N LEU A 9 -6.24 2.62 -26.70
CA LEU A 9 -7.31 2.58 -25.70
C LEU A 9 -7.07 1.46 -24.65
N GLN A 10 -6.20 0.48 -24.93
CA GLN A 10 -5.84 -0.59 -23.99
C GLN A 10 -5.16 -0.03 -22.73
N TYR A 11 -4.28 0.95 -22.87
CA TYR A 11 -3.61 1.60 -21.74
C TYR A 11 -4.61 2.31 -20.82
N VAL A 12 -5.60 3.00 -21.41
CA VAL A 12 -6.64 3.71 -20.64
C VAL A 12 -7.45 2.73 -19.81
N VAL A 13 -7.88 1.62 -20.41
CA VAL A 13 -8.67 0.59 -19.72
C VAL A 13 -7.85 -0.15 -18.66
N ALA A 14 -6.56 -0.38 -18.89
CA ALA A 14 -5.67 -1.02 -17.93
C ALA A 14 -5.43 -0.16 -16.67
N VAL A 15 -5.37 1.17 -16.81
CA VAL A 15 -5.14 2.09 -15.67
C VAL A 15 -6.43 2.42 -14.91
N LEU A 16 -7.59 2.35 -15.57
CA LEU A 16 -8.88 2.69 -14.97
C LEU A 16 -9.15 2.03 -13.60
N PRO A 17 -8.92 0.71 -13.39
CA PRO A 17 -9.09 0.10 -12.07
C PRO A 17 -8.04 0.52 -11.03
N ALA A 18 -6.91 1.10 -11.44
CA ALA A 18 -5.89 1.60 -10.52
C ALA A 18 -6.23 3.00 -9.97
N LEU A 19 -7.09 3.78 -10.65
CA LEU A 19 -7.45 5.14 -10.23
C LEU A 19 -8.06 5.22 -8.83
N PRO A 20 -9.00 4.34 -8.42
CA PRO A 20 -9.53 4.36 -7.05
C PRO A 20 -8.44 4.15 -5.99
N ILE A 21 -7.47 3.27 -6.27
CA ILE A 21 -6.34 2.97 -5.39
C ILE A 21 -5.44 4.20 -5.26
N VAL A 22 -5.10 4.85 -6.37
CA VAL A 22 -4.35 6.11 -6.36
C VAL A 22 -5.11 7.19 -5.58
N GLY A 23 -6.43 7.27 -5.77
CA GLY A 23 -7.32 8.16 -5.01
C GLY A 23 -7.27 7.92 -3.50
N LEU A 24 -7.17 6.66 -3.04
CA LEU A 24 -7.00 6.33 -1.63
C LEU A 24 -5.69 6.91 -1.06
N PHE A 25 -4.57 6.78 -1.78
CA PHE A 25 -3.29 7.36 -1.35
C PHE A 25 -3.32 8.89 -1.31
N ILE A 26 -3.97 9.52 -2.30
CA ILE A 26 -4.17 10.97 -2.30
C ILE A 26 -5.02 11.39 -1.10
N ALA A 27 -6.11 10.68 -0.82
CA ALA A 27 -6.97 10.96 0.34
C ALA A 27 -6.21 10.82 1.66
N MET A 28 -5.34 9.81 1.80
CA MET A 28 -4.47 9.65 2.97
C MET A 28 -3.45 10.78 3.10
N GLY A 29 -2.85 11.23 1.99
CA GLY A 29 -1.95 12.38 1.99
C GLY A 29 -2.66 13.68 2.40
N ARG A 30 -3.87 13.90 1.86
CA ARG A 30 -4.72 15.03 2.25
C ARG A 30 -5.12 14.99 3.72
N TYR A 31 -5.48 13.81 4.21
CA TYR A 31 -5.80 13.59 5.63
C TYR A 31 -4.65 14.05 6.54
N LEU A 32 -3.39 13.72 6.21
CA LEU A 32 -2.24 14.17 6.99
C LEU A 32 -2.05 15.70 7.01
N VAL A 33 -2.42 16.39 5.92
CA VAL A 33 -2.32 17.86 5.83
C VAL A 33 -3.45 18.53 6.61
N GLU A 34 -4.66 17.98 6.51
CA GLU A 34 -5.89 18.51 7.11
C GLU A 34 -5.98 18.20 8.62
N GLU A 35 -5.29 17.17 9.13
CA GLU A 35 -5.34 16.76 10.54
C GLU A 35 -4.82 17.84 11.48
N PRO A 36 -5.65 18.44 12.35
CA PRO A 36 -5.24 19.53 13.23
C PRO A 36 -4.40 19.06 14.43
N ASP A 37 -4.53 17.80 14.83
CA ASP A 37 -3.81 17.24 15.97
C ASP A 37 -2.45 16.68 15.54
N GLU A 38 -1.37 17.32 16.01
CA GLU A 38 0.01 16.92 15.71
C GLU A 38 0.34 15.50 16.22
N TYR A 39 -0.28 15.06 17.32
CA TYR A 39 -0.06 13.73 17.87
C TYR A 39 -0.68 12.66 16.97
N VAL A 40 -1.93 12.85 16.53
CA VAL A 40 -2.61 11.94 15.60
C VAL A 40 -1.90 11.88 14.26
N ARG A 41 -1.47 13.04 13.75
CA ARG A 41 -0.65 13.13 12.53
C ARG A 41 0.64 12.32 12.67
N MET A 42 1.34 12.44 13.79
CA MET A 42 2.56 11.68 14.07
C MET A 42 2.30 10.16 14.14
N LEU A 43 1.23 9.73 14.80
CA LEU A 43 0.84 8.32 14.85
C LEU A 43 0.59 7.74 13.46
N ARG A 44 -0.17 8.46 12.62
CA ARG A 44 -0.51 8.02 11.26
C ARG A 44 0.73 7.98 10.35
N VAL A 45 1.62 8.97 10.43
CA VAL A 45 2.90 8.94 9.69
C VAL A 45 3.73 7.71 10.08
N ARG A 46 3.81 7.38 11.38
CA ARG A 46 4.52 6.20 11.85
C ARG A 46 3.93 4.90 11.29
N GLU A 47 2.61 4.79 11.25
CA GLU A 47 1.93 3.62 10.68
C GLU A 47 2.21 3.46 9.18
N MET A 48 2.23 4.58 8.43
CA MET A 48 2.60 4.56 7.01
C MET A 48 4.06 4.15 6.82
N LEU A 49 4.97 4.55 7.69
CA LEU A 49 6.38 4.12 7.65
C LEU A 49 6.52 2.62 7.91
N TRP A 50 5.80 2.08 8.91
CA TRP A 50 5.72 0.64 9.15
C TRP A 50 5.14 -0.11 7.95
N ALA A 51 4.06 0.41 7.37
CA ALA A 51 3.43 -0.17 6.18
C ALA A 51 4.38 -0.23 4.99
N MET A 52 5.12 0.85 4.72
CA MET A 52 6.12 0.92 3.66
C MET A 52 7.25 -0.07 3.90
N GLY A 53 7.86 -0.07 5.10
CA GLY A 53 8.95 -0.97 5.43
C GLY A 53 8.56 -2.45 5.32
N PHE A 54 7.38 -2.81 5.82
CA PHE A 54 6.84 -4.17 5.70
C PHE A 54 6.61 -4.55 4.24
N THR A 55 5.88 -3.73 3.50
CA THR A 55 5.49 -4.04 2.11
C THR A 55 6.69 -4.15 1.19
N LEU A 56 7.63 -3.20 1.26
CA LEU A 56 8.83 -3.22 0.44
C LEU A 56 9.70 -4.42 0.75
N SER A 57 9.82 -4.80 2.03
CA SER A 57 10.58 -5.99 2.44
C SER A 57 9.93 -7.27 1.89
N CYS A 58 8.62 -7.43 2.08
CA CYS A 58 7.88 -8.59 1.58
C CYS A 58 7.92 -8.69 0.05
N ALA A 59 7.69 -7.58 -0.66
CA ALA A 59 7.75 -7.54 -2.12
C ALA A 59 9.15 -7.87 -2.66
N THR A 60 10.20 -7.40 -1.98
CA THR A 60 11.59 -7.69 -2.34
C THR A 60 11.90 -9.18 -2.16
N ILE A 61 11.56 -9.75 -1.00
CA ILE A 61 11.76 -11.18 -0.72
C ILE A 61 11.01 -12.03 -1.74
N TRP A 62 9.72 -11.72 -1.98
CA TRP A 62 8.91 -12.47 -2.93
C TRP A 62 9.45 -12.35 -4.36
N GLY A 63 9.85 -11.15 -4.79
CA GLY A 63 10.42 -10.93 -6.11
C GLY A 63 11.69 -11.74 -6.35
N PHE A 64 12.56 -11.88 -5.34
CA PHE A 64 13.72 -12.77 -5.45
C PHE A 64 13.32 -14.24 -5.52
N LEU A 65 12.39 -14.70 -4.66
CA LEU A 65 11.93 -16.09 -4.69
C LEU A 65 11.28 -16.47 -6.03
N ASP A 66 10.49 -15.57 -6.63
CA ASP A 66 9.87 -15.75 -7.95
C ASP A 66 10.96 -15.78 -9.05
N ASN A 67 11.96 -14.90 -8.97
CA ASN A 67 13.07 -14.87 -9.93
C ASN A 67 13.87 -16.18 -9.98
N PHE A 68 14.05 -16.83 -8.83
CA PHE A 68 14.70 -18.15 -8.74
C PHE A 68 13.73 -19.33 -8.95
N GLY A 69 12.44 -19.08 -9.19
CA GLY A 69 11.43 -20.11 -9.42
C GLY A 69 11.05 -20.93 -8.18
N LEU A 70 11.30 -20.42 -6.96
CA LEU A 70 10.93 -21.11 -5.71
C LEU A 70 9.46 -20.93 -5.33
N VAL A 71 8.81 -19.87 -5.83
CA VAL A 71 7.40 -19.57 -5.56
C VAL A 71 6.68 -19.25 -6.88
N GLY A 72 5.34 -19.25 -6.86
CA GLY A 72 4.55 -18.83 -8.01
C GLY A 72 4.53 -17.32 -8.19
N HIS A 73 4.34 -16.89 -9.44
CA HIS A 73 4.15 -15.48 -9.77
C HIS A 73 2.89 -14.93 -9.09
N VAL A 74 3.02 -13.76 -8.48
CA VAL A 74 1.91 -13.05 -7.83
C VAL A 74 1.71 -11.71 -8.51
N ASP A 75 0.47 -11.40 -8.84
CA ASP A 75 0.13 -10.14 -9.47
C ASP A 75 0.41 -8.95 -8.54
N GLY A 76 0.95 -7.87 -9.11
CA GLY A 76 1.37 -6.69 -8.35
C GLY A 76 0.25 -5.98 -7.56
N TYR A 77 -1.03 -6.20 -7.88
CA TYR A 77 -2.13 -5.56 -7.15
C TYR A 77 -2.23 -6.02 -5.68
N TRP A 78 -1.64 -7.17 -5.32
CA TRP A 78 -1.56 -7.65 -3.94
C TRP A 78 -0.67 -6.81 -3.02
N ILE A 79 0.24 -6.01 -3.60
CA ILE A 79 1.12 -5.10 -2.85
C ILE A 79 0.31 -4.13 -1.99
N VAL A 80 -0.84 -3.67 -2.50
CA VAL A 80 -1.73 -2.75 -1.76
C VAL A 80 -2.32 -3.42 -0.53
N VAL A 81 -2.70 -4.70 -0.64
CA VAL A 81 -3.22 -5.47 0.50
C VAL A 81 -2.15 -5.66 1.57
N LEU A 82 -0.92 -5.99 1.17
CA LEU A 82 0.21 -6.07 2.08
C LEU A 82 0.49 -4.73 2.78
N TRP A 83 0.31 -3.62 2.07
CA TRP A 83 0.48 -2.29 2.63
C TRP A 83 -0.54 -1.96 3.71
N TYR A 84 -1.82 -2.25 3.48
CA TYR A 84 -2.83 -2.10 4.54
C TYR A 84 -2.59 -3.03 5.73
N PHE A 85 -2.09 -4.26 5.49
CA PHE A 85 -1.69 -5.14 6.59
C PHE A 85 -0.53 -4.54 7.41
N GLY A 86 0.45 -3.95 6.72
CA GLY A 86 1.56 -3.25 7.36
C GLY A 86 1.13 -2.02 8.18
N GLN A 87 0.07 -1.33 7.80
CA GLN A 87 -0.52 -0.28 8.65
C GLN A 87 -1.09 -0.85 9.95
N GLY A 88 -1.72 -2.03 9.90
CA GLY A 88 -2.17 -2.75 11.10
C GLY A 88 -1.02 -3.09 12.04
N ILE A 89 0.10 -3.57 11.50
CA ILE A 89 1.35 -3.79 12.26
C ILE A 89 1.82 -2.47 12.89
N GLY A 90 1.82 -1.38 12.12
CA GLY A 90 2.18 -0.06 12.62
C GLY A 90 1.30 0.40 13.77
N SER A 91 -0.01 0.12 13.72
CA SER A 91 -0.95 0.50 14.77
C SER A 91 -0.70 -0.26 16.07
N ILE A 92 -0.40 -1.57 15.94
CA ILE A 92 0.03 -2.39 17.08
C ILE A 92 1.36 -1.87 17.66
N ALA A 93 2.32 -1.53 16.80
CA ALA A 93 3.62 -0.99 17.22
C ALA A 93 3.46 0.34 17.97
N ASN A 94 2.57 1.22 17.51
CA ASN A 94 2.22 2.46 18.21
C ASN A 94 1.59 2.17 19.57
N LYS A 95 0.64 1.22 19.65
CA LYS A 95 0.02 0.83 20.92
C LYS A 95 1.04 0.32 21.94
N LEU A 96 2.00 -0.49 21.50
CA LEU A 96 3.02 -1.06 22.37
C LEU A 96 4.08 -0.05 22.83
N THR A 97 4.42 0.92 21.99
CA THR A 97 5.52 1.87 22.26
C THR A 97 5.05 3.20 22.86
N LEU A 98 3.85 3.66 22.51
CA LEU A 98 3.30 4.95 22.93
C LEU A 98 2.02 4.82 23.76
N GLY A 99 1.48 3.61 23.92
CA GLY A 99 0.22 3.39 24.66
C GLY A 99 -1.04 3.81 23.90
N ALA A 100 -0.91 4.30 22.65
CA ALA A 100 -2.02 4.75 21.82
C ALA A 100 -2.04 4.04 20.47
N SER A 101 -3.23 3.64 20.04
CA SER A 101 -3.52 3.19 18.68
C SER A 101 -4.45 4.18 18.01
N THR A 102 -4.35 4.24 16.68
CA THR A 102 -5.25 5.06 15.85
C THR A 102 -6.60 4.36 15.61
N CYS A 103 -6.90 3.32 16.40
CA CYS A 103 -8.13 2.52 16.46
C CYS A 103 -8.40 2.09 17.90
#